data_AF-A0A6G3QLV6-F1
#
_entry.id   AF-A0A6G3QLV6-F1
#
_cell.length_a   1.000
_cell.length_b   1.000
_cell.length_c   1.000
_cell.angle_alpha   90.00
_cell.angle_beta   90.00
_cell.angle_gamma   90.00
#
_symmetry.space_group_name_H-M   'P 1'
#
loop_
_entity.id
_entity.type
_entity.pdbx_description
1 polymer ?
#
loop_
_entity_poly.entity_id
_entity_poly.type
_entity_poly.pdbx_seq_one_letter_code
_entity_poly.pdbx_strand_id
1 'polypeptide(L)'
;YYTHMRRPLDVALPDVPDVDGLRVVPWAPELDDAVRVAHNEVFADHWGSEPRTPEQWARSKAMFAPTWSFVALDDAGEVVGYAVSGRYEEDWPAAGYPSGYTELLGVRRAWRGRRVAVALLTAVMRAYA
;
A
#
# COMPACT_ATOMS: atom_id res chain seq x y z
N TYR A 1 -17.45 0.15 -12.44
CA TYR A 1 -16.76 1.32 -13.02
C TYR A 1 -15.45 1.46 -12.27
N TYR A 2 -14.32 1.55 -12.97
CA TYR A 2 -13.00 1.74 -12.37
C TYR A 2 -12.42 3.06 -12.87
N THR A 3 -11.84 3.83 -11.96
CA THR A 3 -11.13 5.08 -12.30
C THR A 3 -9.64 4.83 -12.13
N HIS A 4 -8.87 5.11 -13.17
CA HIS A 4 -7.41 5.08 -13.08
C HIS A 4 -6.90 6.49 -12.82
N MET A 5 -6.11 6.66 -11.75
CA MET A 5 -5.49 7.94 -11.38
C MET A 5 -3.99 7.83 -11.55
N ARG A 6 -3.35 8.90 -12.07
CA ARG A 6 -1.90 8.98 -12.24
C ARG A 6 -1.40 10.32 -11.72
N ARG A 7 -0.16 10.32 -11.24
CA ARG A 7 0.52 11.52 -10.77
C ARG A 7 1.97 11.54 -11.29
N PRO A 8 2.42 12.61 -11.95
CA PRO A 8 3.83 12.82 -12.25
C PRO A 8 4.65 12.94 -10.96
N LEU A 9 5.84 12.33 -10.93
CA LEU A 9 6.75 12.31 -9.78
C LEU A 9 7.98 13.19 -9.97
N ASP A 10 8.15 13.78 -11.15
CA ASP A 10 9.16 14.78 -11.51
C ASP A 10 8.82 16.20 -11.01
N VAL A 11 7.74 16.33 -10.23
CA VAL A 11 7.32 17.56 -9.57
C VAL A 11 7.39 17.41 -8.05
N ALA A 12 7.35 18.52 -7.32
CA ALA A 12 7.38 18.52 -5.86
C ALA A 12 6.36 17.52 -5.27
N LEU A 13 6.87 16.57 -4.49
CA LEU A 13 6.06 15.60 -3.78
C LEU A 13 5.51 16.21 -2.49
N PRO A 14 4.31 15.79 -2.04
CA PRO A 14 3.80 16.24 -0.75
C PRO A 14 4.73 15.81 0.39
N ASP A 15 4.70 16.57 1.48
CA ASP A 15 5.35 16.14 2.72
C ASP A 15 4.59 14.97 3.33
N VAL A 16 5.34 14.06 3.96
CA VAL A 16 4.73 12.97 4.72
C VAL A 16 4.02 13.61 5.91
N PRO A 17 2.68 13.49 6.00
CA PRO A 17 1.97 14.04 7.14
C PRO A 17 2.41 13.32 8.42
N ASP A 18 2.51 14.07 9.50
CA ASP A 18 2.63 13.48 10.82
C ASP A 18 1.34 12.69 11.14
N VAL A 19 1.53 11.49 11.66
CA VAL A 19 0.47 10.55 11.99
C VAL A 19 0.63 10.17 13.45
N ASP A 20 0.04 10.97 14.34
CA ASP A 20 0.17 10.82 15.80
C ASP A 20 0.04 9.37 16.26
N GLY A 21 1.03 8.88 17.02
CA GLY A 21 1.05 7.52 17.59
C GLY A 21 1.13 6.40 16.55
N LEU A 22 1.55 6.72 15.33
CA LEU A 22 1.73 5.78 14.22
C LEU A 22 3.10 5.96 13.57
N ARG A 23 3.61 4.90 12.97
CA ARG A 23 4.84 4.91 12.19
C ARG A 23 4.61 4.26 10.83
N VAL A 24 5.03 4.95 9.77
CA VAL A 24 5.13 4.34 8.43
C VAL A 24 6.51 3.75 8.27
N VAL A 25 6.58 2.45 7.99
CA VAL A 25 7.82 1.69 7.84
C VAL A 25 7.86 1.00 6.47
N PRO A 26 9.05 0.74 5.90
CA PRO A 26 9.18 -0.10 4.71
C PRO A 26 8.56 -1.49 4.93
N TRP A 27 8.10 -2.10 3.85
CA TRP A 27 7.68 -3.50 3.89
C TRP A 27 8.81 -4.40 4.37
N ALA A 28 8.48 -5.35 5.24
CA ALA A 28 9.38 -6.39 5.71
C ALA A 28 8.66 -7.75 5.67
N PRO A 29 9.34 -8.86 5.32
CA PRO A 29 8.71 -10.19 5.23
C PRO A 29 7.97 -10.61 6.51
N GLU A 30 8.45 -10.18 7.68
CA GLU A 30 7.87 -10.47 8.99
C GLU A 30 6.48 -9.82 9.18
N LEU A 31 6.17 -8.77 8.41
CA LEU A 31 4.88 -8.08 8.44
C LEU A 31 3.88 -8.64 7.40
N ASP A 32 4.30 -9.53 6.50
CA ASP A 32 3.50 -9.93 5.32
C ASP A 32 2.15 -10.56 5.73
N ASP A 33 2.17 -11.49 6.69
CA ASP A 33 0.95 -12.15 7.17
C ASP A 33 0.07 -11.20 8.01
N ALA A 34 0.68 -10.34 8.82
CA ALA A 34 -0.05 -9.33 9.58
C ALA A 34 -0.77 -8.35 8.64
N VAL A 35 -0.15 -7.99 7.52
CA VAL A 35 -0.81 -7.20 6.47
C VAL A 35 -1.95 -7.96 5.81
N ARG A 36 -1.81 -9.26 5.54
CA ARG A 36 -2.92 -10.08 5.03
C ARG A 36 -4.12 -10.09 5.99
N VAL A 37 -3.87 -10.23 7.29
CA VAL A 37 -4.92 -10.17 8.32
C VAL A 37 -5.59 -8.79 8.32
N ALA A 38 -4.80 -7.71 8.29
CA ALA A 38 -5.34 -6.36 8.18
C ALA A 38 -6.14 -6.14 6.88
N HIS A 39 -5.69 -6.71 5.75
CA HIS A 39 -6.41 -6.66 4.48
C HIS A 39 -7.79 -7.29 4.59
N ASN A 40 -7.87 -8.48 5.19
CA ASN A 40 -9.14 -9.17 5.40
C ASN A 40 -10.10 -8.34 6.27
N GLU A 41 -9.60 -7.64 7.29
CA GLU A 41 -10.42 -6.74 8.10
C GLU A 41 -10.89 -5.51 7.31
N VAL A 42 -9.99 -4.87 6.55
CA VAL A 42 -10.29 -3.64 5.79
C VAL A 42 -11.45 -3.83 4.81
N PHE A 43 -11.52 -5.02 4.20
CA PHE A 43 -12.50 -5.37 3.16
C PHE A 43 -13.65 -6.26 3.65
N ALA A 44 -13.71 -6.59 4.95
CA ALA A 44 -14.75 -7.47 5.50
C ALA A 44 -16.18 -6.97 5.25
N ASP A 45 -16.37 -5.65 5.20
CA ASP A 45 -17.67 -5.02 4.96
C ASP A 45 -18.03 -4.90 3.47
N HIS A 46 -17.15 -5.34 2.55
CA HIS A 46 -17.43 -5.31 1.11
C HIS A 46 -18.24 -6.55 0.71
N TRP A 47 -19.41 -6.33 0.11
CA TRP A 47 -20.30 -7.41 -0.34
C TRP A 47 -19.57 -8.38 -1.27
N GLY A 48 -19.58 -9.67 -0.91
CA GLY A 48 -18.92 -10.73 -1.67
C GLY A 48 -17.40 -10.85 -1.45
N SER A 49 -16.82 -10.11 -0.50
CA SER A 49 -15.41 -10.28 -0.12
C SER A 49 -15.24 -11.53 0.73
N GLU A 50 -14.49 -12.50 0.22
CA GLU A 50 -13.98 -13.61 1.03
C GLU A 50 -12.60 -13.25 1.61
N PRO A 51 -12.33 -13.57 2.88
CA PRO A 51 -11.00 -13.40 3.45
C PRO A 51 -9.95 -14.17 2.65
N ARG A 52 -8.83 -13.52 2.33
CA ARG A 52 -7.72 -14.17 1.64
C ARG A 52 -6.98 -15.12 2.57
N THR A 53 -6.81 -16.37 2.13
CA THR A 53 -5.90 -17.33 2.77
C THR A 53 -4.44 -16.93 2.56
N PRO A 54 -3.48 -17.45 3.35
CA PRO A 54 -2.05 -17.23 3.11
C PRO A 54 -1.62 -17.55 1.68
N GLU A 55 -2.12 -18.65 1.11
CA GLU A 55 -1.79 -19.10 -0.25
C GLU A 55 -2.34 -18.15 -1.31
N GLN A 56 -3.58 -17.70 -1.15
CA GLN A 56 -4.19 -16.73 -2.05
C GLN A 56 -3.45 -15.38 -2.00
N TRP A 57 -3.08 -14.94 -0.80
CA TRP A 57 -2.33 -13.70 -0.59
C TRP A 57 -0.95 -13.75 -1.26
N ALA A 58 -0.21 -14.83 -1.05
CA ALA A 58 1.10 -15.03 -1.67
C ALA A 58 1.03 -14.99 -3.21
N ARG A 59 -0.05 -15.52 -3.80
CA ARG A 59 -0.28 -15.53 -5.26
C ARG A 59 -0.81 -14.20 -5.81
N SER A 60 -1.38 -13.34 -4.99
CA SER A 60 -2.06 -12.11 -5.44
C SER A 60 -1.13 -10.97 -5.89
N LYS A 61 0.19 -11.20 -5.87
CA LYS A 61 1.25 -10.19 -5.90
C LYS A 61 2.21 -10.40 -7.08
N ALA A 62 1.66 -10.47 -8.30
CA ALA A 62 2.38 -10.92 -9.51
C ALA A 62 3.66 -10.13 -9.83
N MET A 63 3.68 -8.80 -9.61
CA MET A 63 4.86 -7.93 -9.78
C MET A 63 5.18 -7.12 -8.52
N PHE A 64 4.96 -7.73 -7.35
CA PHE A 64 5.13 -7.06 -6.07
C PHE A 64 6.55 -6.55 -5.83
N ALA A 65 6.64 -5.26 -5.53
CA ALA A 65 7.86 -4.56 -5.22
C ALA A 65 7.91 -4.22 -3.71
N PRO A 66 8.53 -5.08 -2.86
CA PRO A 66 8.56 -4.85 -1.42
C PRO A 66 9.29 -3.55 -1.05
N THR A 67 10.36 -3.20 -1.77
CA THR A 67 11.11 -1.95 -1.55
C THR A 67 10.31 -0.69 -1.88
N TRP A 68 9.18 -0.83 -2.57
CA TRP A 68 8.24 0.25 -2.91
C TRP A 68 6.93 0.16 -2.13
N SER A 69 6.86 -0.74 -1.15
CA SER A 69 5.67 -1.02 -0.36
C SER A 69 5.90 -0.63 1.09
N PHE A 70 4.85 -0.23 1.79
CA PHE A 70 4.95 0.35 3.13
C PHE A 70 3.82 -0.14 4.03
N VAL A 71 4.11 -0.16 5.33
CA VAL A 71 3.18 -0.57 6.38
C VAL A 71 3.08 0.54 7.40
N ALA A 72 1.86 0.85 7.85
CA ALA A 72 1.62 1.73 8.98
C ALA A 72 1.41 0.86 10.22
N LEU A 73 2.18 1.14 11.27
CA LEU A 73 2.14 0.48 12.56
C LEU A 73 1.70 1.44 13.65
N ASP A 74 0.98 0.97 14.66
CA ASP A 74 0.78 1.71 15.90
C ASP A 74 1.95 1.57 16.88
N ASP A 75 1.84 2.22 18.04
CA ASP A 75 2.85 2.16 19.10
C ASP A 75 3.04 0.75 19.69
N ALA A 76 2.05 -0.13 19.58
CA ALA A 76 2.16 -1.53 19.98
C ALA A 76 2.81 -2.41 18.90
N GLY A 77 3.00 -1.87 17.69
CA GLY A 77 3.54 -2.59 16.54
C GLY A 77 2.47 -3.33 15.72
N GLU A 78 1.18 -3.08 15.96
CA GLU A 78 0.11 -3.67 15.15
C GLU A 78 0.02 -3.00 13.78
N VAL A 79 -0.26 -3.80 12.75
CA VAL A 79 -0.55 -3.27 11.41
C VAL A 79 -1.89 -2.55 11.42
N VAL A 80 -1.86 -1.25 11.13
CA VAL A 80 -3.06 -0.39 11.02
C VAL A 80 -3.42 -0.02 9.59
N GLY A 81 -2.44 -0.12 8.68
CA GLY A 81 -2.63 0.14 7.26
C GLY A 81 -1.43 -0.29 6.44
N TYR A 82 -1.59 -0.32 5.13
CA TYR A 82 -0.55 -0.78 4.21
C TYR A 82 -0.76 -0.19 2.81
N ALA A 83 0.33 -0.10 2.06
CA ALA A 83 0.32 0.13 0.62
C ALA A 83 1.22 -0.92 -0.05
N VAL A 84 0.65 -1.66 -0.99
CA VAL A 84 1.36 -2.66 -1.80
C VAL A 84 1.56 -2.08 -3.19
N SER A 85 2.81 -2.08 -3.64
CA SER A 85 3.20 -1.57 -4.95
C SER A 85 3.60 -2.69 -5.91
N GLY A 86 3.28 -2.50 -7.18
CA GLY A 86 3.75 -3.28 -8.31
C GLY A 86 4.76 -2.50 -9.17
N ARG A 87 5.72 -3.22 -9.77
CA ARG A 87 6.69 -2.69 -10.72
C ARG A 87 6.65 -3.50 -12.01
N TYR A 88 5.98 -2.96 -13.02
CA TYR A 88 5.78 -3.59 -14.33
C TYR A 88 6.75 -3.00 -15.35
N GLU A 89 8.03 -3.40 -15.27
CA GLU A 89 9.07 -2.82 -16.13
C GLU A 89 8.90 -3.18 -17.61
N GLU A 90 8.27 -4.32 -17.88
CA GLU A 90 7.93 -4.78 -19.21
C GLU A 90 6.99 -3.81 -19.96
N ASP A 91 6.19 -3.04 -19.21
CA ASP A 91 5.23 -2.09 -19.77
C ASP A 91 5.86 -0.72 -20.09
N TRP A 92 7.00 -0.39 -19.46
CA TRP A 92 7.61 0.95 -19.58
C TRP A 92 7.99 1.32 -21.02
N PRO A 93 8.55 0.43 -21.85
CA PRO A 93 8.85 0.76 -23.25
C PRO A 93 7.59 1.14 -24.05
N ALA A 94 6.47 0.44 -23.80
CA ALA A 94 5.20 0.73 -24.47
C ALA A 94 4.54 2.00 -23.93
N ALA A 95 4.65 2.26 -22.63
CA ALA A 95 4.14 3.48 -21.99
C ALA A 95 4.98 4.73 -22.32
N GLY A 96 6.26 4.57 -22.62
CA GLY A 96 7.21 5.66 -22.89
C GLY A 96 7.76 6.34 -21.63
N TYR A 97 7.50 5.80 -20.43
CA TYR A 97 7.98 6.31 -19.15
C TYR A 97 8.03 5.20 -18.08
N PRO A 98 8.94 5.27 -17.09
CA PRO A 98 8.91 4.39 -15.93
C PRO A 98 7.75 4.76 -15.00
N SER A 99 7.13 3.77 -14.39
CA SER A 99 6.06 3.98 -13.41
C SER A 99 5.97 2.85 -12.40
N GLY A 100 5.62 3.19 -11.16
CA GLY A 100 5.10 2.26 -10.16
C GLY A 100 3.58 2.30 -10.10
N TYR A 101 2.97 1.21 -9.65
CA TYR A 101 1.52 1.10 -9.47
C TYR A 101 1.20 0.74 -8.02
N THR A 102 0.33 1.51 -7.36
CA THR A 102 -0.17 1.15 -6.02
C THR A 102 -1.34 0.19 -6.17
N GLU A 103 -1.06 -1.11 -6.07
CA GLU A 103 -2.02 -2.21 -6.25
C GLU A 103 -3.09 -2.23 -5.17
N LEU A 104 -2.66 -2.14 -3.92
CA LEU A 104 -3.54 -2.19 -2.76
C LEU A 104 -3.19 -1.05 -1.81
N LEU A 105 -4.22 -0.39 -1.31
CA LEU A 105 -4.12 0.60 -0.25
C LEU A 105 -5.25 0.32 0.75
N GLY A 106 -4.89 0.06 2.00
CA GLY A 106 -5.86 -0.28 3.04
C GLY A 106 -5.52 0.37 4.37
N VAL A 107 -6.56 0.83 5.08
CA VAL A 107 -6.47 1.33 6.45
C VAL A 107 -7.62 0.73 7.27
N ARG A 108 -7.27 0.07 8.38
CA ARG A 108 -8.21 -0.54 9.32
C ARG A 108 -9.20 0.50 9.83
N ARG A 109 -10.46 0.10 10.05
CA ARG A 109 -11.58 1.02 10.29
C ARG A 109 -11.31 2.00 11.45
N ALA A 110 -10.74 1.52 12.55
CA ALA A 110 -10.42 2.30 13.74
C ALA A 110 -9.40 3.43 13.50
N TRP A 111 -8.65 3.37 12.39
CA TRP A 111 -7.55 4.29 12.08
C TRP A 111 -7.84 5.20 10.88
N ARG A 112 -9.05 5.11 10.31
CA ARG A 112 -9.50 5.99 9.22
C ARG A 112 -9.70 7.43 9.74
N GLY A 113 -9.62 8.41 8.84
CA GLY A 113 -9.73 9.84 9.20
C GLY A 113 -8.45 10.44 9.80
N ARG A 114 -7.41 9.64 10.04
CA ARG A 114 -6.12 10.06 10.63
C ARG A 114 -5.00 10.25 9.61
N ARG A 115 -5.34 10.47 8.33
CA ARG A 115 -4.38 10.65 7.22
C ARG A 115 -3.39 9.50 6.96
N VAL A 116 -3.58 8.32 7.54
CA VAL A 116 -2.71 7.13 7.33
C VAL A 116 -2.54 6.78 5.85
N ALA A 117 -3.62 6.75 5.07
CA ALA A 117 -3.56 6.48 3.63
C ALA A 117 -2.73 7.52 2.86
N VAL A 118 -2.79 8.80 3.29
CA VAL A 118 -2.00 9.89 2.69
C VAL A 118 -0.53 9.73 3.03
N ALA A 119 -0.20 9.35 4.27
CA ALA A 119 1.17 9.05 4.68
C ALA A 119 1.77 7.89 3.87
N LEU A 120 1.01 6.79 3.74
CA LEU A 120 1.41 5.63 2.95
C LEU A 120 1.64 5.97 1.48
N LEU A 121 0.69 6.65 0.83
CA LEU A 121 0.84 7.08 -0.57
C LEU A 121 2.02 8.03 -0.77
N THR A 122 2.30 8.90 0.20
CA THR A 122 3.45 9.81 0.13
C THR A 122 4.77 9.05 0.23
N ALA A 123 4.86 8.04 1.11
CA ALA A 123 6.02 7.17 1.19
C ALA A 123 6.24 6.39 -0.12
N VAL A 124 5.16 5.84 -0.69
CA VAL A 124 5.17 5.15 -1.99
C VAL A 124 5.67 6.06 -3.12
N MET A 125 5.12 7.28 -3.24
CA MET A 125 5.56 8.25 -4.25
C MET A 125 7.05 8.58 -4.14
N ARG A 126 7.58 8.70 -2.92
CA ARG A 126 9.01 8.95 -2.68
C ARG A 126 9.89 7.75 -3.03
N ALA A 127 9.37 6.52 -2.93
CA ALA A 127 10.10 5.31 -3.30
C ALA A 127 10.12 5.05 -4.82
N TYR A 128 9.13 5.56 -5.55
CA TYR A 128 9.05 5.47 -7.00
C TYR A 128 9.96 6.48 -7.73
N ALA A 129 10.21 7.64 -7.11
CA ALA A 129 10.99 8.75 -7.67
C ALA A 129 12.49 8.48 -7.64
#